data_AF-A0A1V5YME6-F1
#
_entry.id   AF-A0A1V5YME6-F1
#
_cell.length_a   1.000
_cell.length_b   1.000
_cell.length_c   1.000
_cell.angle_alpha   90.00
_cell.angle_beta   90.00
_cell.angle_gamma   90.00
#
_symmetry.space_group_name_H-M   'P 1'
#
loop_
_entity.id
_entity.type
_entity.pdbx_description
1 polymer ?
#
loop_
_entity_poly.entity_id
_entity_poly.type
_entity_poly.pdbx_seq_one_letter_code
_entity_poly.pdbx_strand_id
1 'polypeptide(L)'
;MRRFLLLFTVFIGVSLMSINAQNYRVNKHIYDYRMYIPEFGDAYNPTVAGVTSFFIPGLGQMLSGEIGRGIGFLGGSVASTLVTTVGWNVMNTGLYRENLSAASMGLALTLVGAAGMLGVTIASTVDAVKVAKVNNLYVRDYRKSKALLEFAPYIGQFNAGNQIVRPVGMSMCISF
;
A
#
# COMPACT_ATOMS: atom_id res chain seq x y z
N MET A 1 -26.81 5.74 7.20
CA MET A 1 -25.70 6.66 6.88
C MET A 1 -24.70 6.83 8.03
N ARG A 2 -25.11 7.16 9.26
CA ARG A 2 -24.17 7.36 10.41
C ARG A 2 -23.26 6.17 10.73
N ARG A 3 -23.77 4.92 10.63
CA ARG A 3 -22.96 3.70 10.83
C ARG A 3 -21.89 3.49 9.76
N PHE A 4 -22.17 3.90 8.52
CA PHE A 4 -21.22 3.86 7.42
C PHE A 4 -20.11 4.91 7.59
N LEU A 5 -20.47 6.12 8.04
CA LEU A 5 -19.52 7.18 8.39
C LEU A 5 -18.57 6.75 9.51
N LEU A 6 -19.09 6.10 10.56
CA LEU A 6 -18.27 5.60 11.67
C LEU A 6 -17.29 4.50 11.22
N LEU A 7 -17.74 3.55 10.40
CA LEU A 7 -16.86 2.52 9.83
C LEU A 7 -15.79 3.13 8.93
N PHE A 8 -16.14 4.13 8.13
CA PHE A 8 -15.19 4.85 7.27
C PHE A 8 -14.14 5.62 8.09
N THR A 9 -14.56 6.29 9.18
CA THR A 9 -13.61 6.97 10.08
C THR A 9 -12.69 6.01 10.84
N VAL A 10 -13.19 4.83 11.23
CA VAL A 10 -12.35 3.79 11.84
C VAL A 10 -11.36 3.22 10.82
N PHE A 11 -11.78 3.03 9.57
CA PHE A 11 -10.92 2.56 8.49
C PHE A 11 -9.79 3.57 8.17
N ILE A 12 -10.11 4.87 8.16
CA ILE A 12 -9.12 5.94 8.02
C ILE A 12 -8.17 5.98 9.23
N GLY A 13 -8.70 5.89 10.45
CA GLY A 13 -7.88 5.90 11.68
C GLY A 13 -6.86 4.76 11.73
N VAL A 14 -7.24 3.56 11.30
CA VAL A 14 -6.33 2.40 11.22
C VAL A 14 -5.26 2.57 10.13
N SER A 15 -5.58 3.26 9.02
CA SER A 15 -4.61 3.50 7.94
C SER A 15 -3.49 4.49 8.31
N LEU A 16 -3.72 5.38 9.29
CA LEU A 16 -2.74 6.39 9.72
C LEU A 16 -1.70 5.86 10.73
N MET A 17 -1.92 4.67 11.29
CA MET A 17 -0.98 4.04 12.24
C MET A 17 0.04 3.11 11.57
N SER A 18 0.10 3.09 10.23
CA SER A 18 0.99 2.19 9.51
C SER A 18 2.42 2.73 9.45
N ILE A 19 3.40 1.86 9.64
CA ILE A 19 4.82 2.15 9.44
C ILE A 19 5.02 2.50 7.97
N ASN A 20 5.16 3.78 7.65
CA ASN A 20 5.40 4.21 6.26
C ASN A 20 6.76 3.68 5.79
N ALA A 21 6.72 2.77 4.82
CA ALA A 21 7.91 2.41 4.08
C ALA A 21 8.38 3.62 3.26
N GLN A 22 9.68 3.68 2.96
CA GLN A 22 10.19 4.65 2.00
C GLN A 22 9.51 4.43 0.63
N ASN A 23 9.44 5.49 -0.19
CA ASN A 23 8.83 5.44 -1.52
C ASN A 23 9.27 4.20 -2.34
N TYR A 24 8.30 3.45 -2.86
CA TYR A 24 8.48 2.26 -3.69
C TYR A 24 9.41 2.50 -4.88
N ARG A 25 9.39 3.72 -5.43
CA ARG A 25 10.28 4.12 -6.54
C ARG A 25 11.76 3.90 -6.21
N VAL A 26 12.15 4.04 -4.94
CA VAL A 26 13.51 3.78 -4.46
C VAL A 26 13.68 2.30 -4.12
N ASN A 27 12.75 1.76 -3.32
CA ASN A 27 12.87 0.39 -2.79
C ASN A 27 12.91 -0.68 -3.90
N LYS A 28 12.23 -0.48 -5.03
CA LYS A 28 12.19 -1.43 -6.14
C LYS A 28 13.56 -1.72 -6.78
N HIS A 29 14.55 -0.86 -6.57
CA HIS A 29 15.91 -1.04 -7.09
C HIS A 29 16.80 -1.85 -6.15
N ILE A 30 16.41 -1.94 -4.88
CA ILE A 30 17.15 -2.62 -3.82
C ILE A 30 16.52 -3.99 -3.53
N TYR A 31 15.19 -4.07 -3.53
CA TYR A 31 14.44 -5.26 -3.19
C TYR A 31 13.65 -5.80 -4.38
N ASP A 32 13.79 -7.10 -4.64
CA ASP A 32 12.97 -7.82 -5.62
C ASP A 32 11.70 -8.38 -4.94
N TYR A 33 10.53 -8.03 -5.47
CA TYR A 33 9.23 -8.54 -5.02
C TYR A 33 9.10 -10.07 -5.12
N ARG A 34 9.90 -10.73 -5.97
CA ARG A 34 9.88 -12.19 -6.16
C ARG A 34 10.53 -12.93 -4.99
N MET A 35 11.42 -12.27 -4.27
CA MET A 35 12.11 -12.84 -3.10
C MET A 35 11.30 -12.70 -1.82
N TYR A 36 10.14 -12.04 -1.87
CA TYR A 36 9.28 -11.87 -0.72
C TYR A 36 8.61 -13.18 -0.32
N ILE A 37 8.85 -13.59 0.92
CA ILE A 37 8.18 -14.69 1.62
C ILE A 37 7.41 -14.09 2.79
N PRO A 38 6.09 -14.32 2.94
CA PRO A 38 5.32 -13.78 4.07
C PRO A 38 5.90 -14.21 5.43
N GLU A 39 6.05 -13.26 6.34
CA GLU A 39 6.51 -13.50 7.72
C GLU A 39 5.51 -12.89 8.71
N PHE A 40 5.47 -13.43 9.92
CA PHE A 40 4.62 -12.90 10.97
C PHE A 40 5.12 -11.50 11.41
N GLY A 41 4.20 -10.53 11.50
CA GLY A 41 4.55 -9.15 11.86
C GLY A 41 4.88 -8.24 10.67
N ASP A 42 4.66 -8.69 9.44
CA ASP A 42 4.66 -7.79 8.27
C ASP A 42 3.62 -6.68 8.41
N ALA A 43 4.01 -5.46 8.02
CA ALA A 43 3.14 -4.30 8.11
C ALA A 43 2.02 -4.35 7.06
N TYR A 44 2.32 -4.87 5.87
CA TYR A 44 1.41 -4.91 4.74
C TYR A 44 1.06 -6.35 4.38
N ASN A 45 -0.20 -6.64 4.03
CA ASN A 45 -0.60 -7.95 3.54
C ASN A 45 -0.80 -7.89 2.02
N PRO A 46 0.04 -8.56 1.20
CA PRO A 46 -0.06 -8.49 -0.26
C PRO A 46 -1.39 -9.02 -0.80
N THR A 47 -1.98 -10.02 -0.16
CA THR A 47 -3.28 -10.57 -0.56
C THR A 47 -4.39 -9.53 -0.32
N VAL A 48 -4.40 -8.89 0.85
CA VAL A 48 -5.36 -7.83 1.16
C VAL A 48 -5.16 -6.63 0.22
N ALA A 49 -3.92 -6.24 -0.06
CA ALA A 49 -3.61 -5.17 -1.01
C ALA A 49 -4.12 -5.50 -2.43
N GLY A 50 -3.93 -6.73 -2.91
CA GLY A 50 -4.46 -7.17 -4.20
C GLY A 50 -5.99 -7.16 -4.24
N VAL A 51 -6.64 -7.80 -3.26
CA VAL A 51 -8.11 -7.89 -3.19
C VAL A 51 -8.74 -6.50 -3.10
N THR A 52 -8.18 -5.61 -2.29
CA THR A 52 -8.70 -4.25 -2.16
C THR A 52 -8.54 -3.43 -3.44
N SER A 53 -7.41 -3.55 -4.14
CA SER A 53 -7.22 -2.90 -5.45
C SER A 53 -8.09 -3.49 -6.56
N PHE A 54 -8.51 -4.75 -6.44
CA PHE A 54 -9.47 -5.36 -7.36
C PHE A 54 -10.86 -4.73 -7.24
N PHE A 55 -11.34 -4.48 -6.02
CA PHE A 55 -12.63 -3.83 -5.79
C PHE A 55 -12.60 -2.32 -6.03
N ILE A 56 -11.53 -1.65 -5.59
CA ILE A 56 -11.35 -0.21 -5.74
C ILE A 56 -9.95 0.02 -6.31
N PRO A 57 -9.83 0.30 -7.62
CA PRO A 57 -8.54 0.56 -8.26
C PRO A 57 -7.75 1.62 -7.50
N GLY A 58 -6.54 1.26 -7.07
CA GLY A 58 -5.63 2.13 -6.33
C GLY A 58 -5.67 1.98 -4.80
N LEU A 59 -6.67 1.31 -4.22
CA LEU A 59 -6.82 1.26 -2.76
C LEU A 59 -5.74 0.43 -2.07
N GLY A 60 -5.34 -0.69 -2.65
CA GLY A 60 -4.25 -1.51 -2.11
C GLY A 60 -2.89 -0.80 -2.10
N GLN A 61 -2.63 0.07 -3.08
CA GLN A 61 -1.46 0.96 -3.07
C GLN A 61 -1.54 1.97 -1.92
N MET A 62 -2.70 2.59 -1.70
CA MET A 62 -2.91 3.55 -0.60
C MET A 62 -2.72 2.88 0.77
N LEU A 63 -3.26 1.67 0.95
CA LEU A 63 -3.05 0.87 2.17
C LEU A 63 -1.59 0.46 2.38
N SER A 64 -0.82 0.37 1.29
CA SER A 64 0.61 0.04 1.33
C SER A 64 1.52 1.27 1.49
N GLY A 65 0.95 2.44 1.80
CA GLY A 65 1.68 3.70 1.99
C GLY A 65 1.94 4.51 0.71
N GLU A 66 1.49 4.03 -0.45
CA GLU A 66 1.73 4.65 -1.76
C GLU A 66 0.49 5.39 -2.28
N ILE A 67 0.06 6.43 -1.55
CA ILE A 67 -1.17 7.18 -1.86
C ILE A 67 -1.15 7.77 -3.28
N GLY A 68 -0.02 8.35 -3.69
CA GLY A 68 0.10 8.98 -5.02
C GLY A 68 -0.10 8.00 -6.18
N ARG A 69 0.46 6.78 -6.08
CA ARG A 69 0.23 5.72 -7.07
C ARG A 69 -1.23 5.27 -7.06
N GLY A 70 -1.82 5.13 -5.88
CA GLY A 70 -3.22 4.77 -5.70
C GLY A 70 -4.17 5.75 -6.38
N ILE A 71 -3.98 7.04 -6.16
CA ILE A 71 -4.76 8.10 -6.82
C ILE A 71 -4.61 8.04 -8.35
N GLY A 72 -3.42 7.70 -8.86
CA GLY A 72 -3.21 7.52 -10.30
C GLY A 72 -4.09 6.41 -10.91
N PHE A 73 -4.16 5.25 -10.26
CA PHE A 73 -5.04 4.16 -10.70
C PHE A 73 -6.53 4.50 -10.54
N LEU A 74 -6.89 5.17 -9.45
CA LEU A 74 -8.26 5.62 -9.22
C LEU A 74 -8.70 6.62 -10.30
N GLY A 75 -7.84 7.59 -10.61
CA GLY A 75 -8.06 8.55 -11.70
C GLY A 75 -8.21 7.87 -13.06
N GLY A 76 -7.36 6.87 -13.36
CA GLY A 76 -7.49 6.06 -14.58
C GLY A 76 -8.81 5.29 -14.67
N SER A 77 -9.30 4.75 -13.54
CA SER A 77 -10.58 4.04 -13.47
C SER A 77 -11.76 4.99 -13.69
N VAL A 78 -11.74 6.17 -13.07
CA VAL A 78 -12.74 7.22 -13.27
C VAL A 78 -12.74 7.68 -14.73
N ALA A 79 -11.57 7.95 -15.31
CA ALA A 79 -11.45 8.34 -16.71
C ALA A 79 -12.02 7.27 -17.66
N SER A 80 -11.71 6.00 -17.42
CA SER A 80 -12.23 4.88 -18.23
C SER A 80 -13.77 4.79 -18.14
N THR A 81 -14.32 4.98 -16.94
CA THR A 81 -15.77 5.02 -16.72
C THR A 81 -16.44 6.17 -17.46
N LEU A 82 -15.82 7.36 -17.44
CA LEU A 82 -16.32 8.52 -18.18
C LEU A 82 -16.33 8.25 -19.69
N VAL A 83 -15.28 7.64 -20.24
CA VAL A 83 -15.24 7.27 -21.66
C VAL A 83 -16.34 6.26 -22.01
N THR A 84 -16.55 5.24 -21.17
CA THR A 84 -17.62 4.26 -21.37
C THR A 84 -19.01 4.90 -21.34
N THR A 85 -19.28 5.75 -20.36
CA THR A 85 -20.59 6.42 -20.22
C THR A 85 -20.86 7.39 -21.37
N VAL A 86 -19.87 8.16 -21.82
CA VAL A 86 -20.00 9.03 -23.00
C VAL A 86 -20.25 8.19 -24.25
N GLY A 87 -19.48 7.12 -24.46
CA GLY A 87 -19.67 6.19 -25.57
C GLY A 87 -21.08 5.60 -25.61
N TRP A 88 -21.59 5.19 -24.45
CA TRP A 88 -22.95 4.63 -24.32
C TRP A 88 -24.04 5.65 -24.69
N ASN A 89 -23.90 6.89 -24.24
CA ASN A 89 -24.84 7.96 -24.58
C ASN A 89 -24.80 8.31 -26.08
N VAL A 90 -23.61 8.39 -26.67
CA VAL A 90 -23.43 8.61 -28.12
C VAL A 90 -24.02 7.46 -28.93
N MET A 91 -23.84 6.22 -28.47
CA MET A 91 -24.41 5.04 -29.12
C MET A 91 -25.94 5.11 -29.13
N ASN A 92 -26.56 5.33 -27.97
CA ASN A 92 -28.02 5.38 -27.86
C ASN A 92 -28.62 6.52 -28.67
N THR A 93 -28.05 7.72 -28.58
CA THR A 93 -28.53 8.88 -29.36
C THR A 93 -28.36 8.68 -30.86
N GLY A 94 -27.30 7.99 -31.29
CA GLY A 94 -27.12 7.55 -32.69
C GLY A 94 -28.20 6.59 -33.15
N LEU A 95 -28.54 5.59 -32.33
CA LEU A 95 -29.63 4.64 -32.64
C LEU A 95 -31.01 5.31 -32.71
N TYR A 96 -31.33 6.21 -31.77
CA TYR A 96 -32.60 6.94 -31.77
C TYR A 96 -32.80 7.86 -32.97
N ARG A 97 -31.70 8.37 -33.56
CA ARG A 97 -31.72 9.26 -34.72
C ARG A 97 -31.45 8.55 -36.03
N GLU A 98 -31.45 7.22 -36.03
CA GLU A 98 -31.10 6.37 -37.19
C GLU A 98 -29.73 6.73 -37.81
N ASN A 99 -28.81 7.28 -37.01
CA ASN A 99 -27.48 7.66 -37.43
C ASN A 99 -26.49 6.54 -37.08
N LEU A 100 -26.32 5.60 -38.03
CA LEU A 100 -25.46 4.42 -37.88
C LEU A 100 -23.98 4.79 -37.63
N SER A 101 -23.51 5.91 -38.17
CA SER A 101 -22.14 6.40 -37.98
C SER A 101 -21.90 6.82 -36.53
N ALA A 102 -22.82 7.60 -35.96
CA ALA A 102 -22.75 7.98 -34.55
C ALA A 102 -22.90 6.76 -33.62
N ALA A 103 -23.79 5.82 -33.96
CA ALA A 103 -23.99 4.60 -33.19
C ALA A 103 -22.72 3.72 -33.15
N SER A 104 -22.06 3.52 -34.29
CA SER A 104 -20.83 2.73 -34.38
C SER A 104 -19.65 3.40 -33.66
N MET A 105 -19.53 4.73 -33.73
CA MET A 105 -18.54 5.50 -32.96
C MET A 105 -18.79 5.38 -31.44
N GLY A 106 -20.05 5.47 -31.01
CA GLY A 106 -20.43 5.29 -29.60
C GLY A 106 -20.10 3.89 -29.07
N LEU A 107 -20.35 2.85 -29.87
CA LEU A 107 -19.97 1.48 -29.54
C LEU A 107 -18.45 1.33 -29.40
N ALA A 108 -17.66 1.88 -30.34
CA ALA A 108 -16.21 1.84 -30.27
C ALA A 108 -15.68 2.52 -28.99
N LEU A 109 -16.19 3.71 -28.65
CA LEU A 109 -15.83 4.43 -27.42
C LEU A 109 -16.19 3.64 -26.16
N THR A 110 -17.36 3.00 -26.16
CA THR A 110 -17.82 2.17 -25.03
C THR A 110 -16.87 1.00 -24.80
N LEU A 111 -16.47 0.31 -25.87
CA LEU A 111 -15.55 -0.83 -25.81
C LEU A 111 -14.15 -0.40 -25.38
N VAL A 112 -13.64 0.72 -25.89
CA VAL A 112 -12.33 1.26 -25.48
C VAL A 112 -12.33 1.62 -24.00
N GLY A 113 -13.37 2.29 -23.51
CA GLY A 113 -13.50 2.62 -22.08
C GLY A 113 -13.60 1.35 -21.21
N ALA A 114 -14.37 0.35 -21.64
CA ALA A 114 -14.51 -0.91 -20.90
C ALA A 114 -13.20 -1.71 -20.86
N ALA A 115 -12.49 -1.81 -21.98
CA ALA A 115 -11.18 -2.44 -22.05
C ALA A 115 -10.14 -1.69 -21.19
N GLY A 116 -10.17 -0.35 -21.22
CA GLY A 116 -9.35 0.50 -20.36
C GLY A 116 -9.61 0.24 -18.88
N MET A 117 -10.88 0.14 -18.48
CA MET A 117 -11.27 -0.14 -17.09
C MET A 117 -10.75 -1.52 -16.62
N LEU A 118 -10.87 -2.56 -17.44
CA LEU A 118 -10.32 -3.88 -17.14
C LEU A 118 -8.80 -3.82 -17.02
N GLY A 119 -8.12 -3.17 -17.97
CA GLY A 119 -6.68 -2.99 -17.97
C GLY A 119 -6.18 -2.27 -16.70
N VAL A 120 -6.82 -1.17 -16.32
CA VAL A 120 -6.52 -0.41 -15.10
C VAL A 120 -6.72 -1.26 -13.86
N THR A 121 -7.79 -2.05 -13.79
CA THR A 121 -8.10 -2.89 -12.62
C THR A 121 -7.07 -4.01 -12.44
N ILE A 122 -6.71 -4.70 -13.53
CA ILE A 122 -5.68 -5.74 -13.51
C ILE A 122 -4.31 -5.13 -13.16
N ALA A 123 -3.93 -4.04 -13.82
CA ALA A 123 -2.67 -3.36 -13.57
C ALA A 123 -2.58 -2.87 -12.11
N SER A 124 -3.67 -2.29 -11.60
CA SER A 124 -3.74 -1.83 -10.21
C SER A 124 -3.60 -2.98 -9.22
N THR A 125 -4.24 -4.12 -9.48
CA THR A 125 -4.16 -5.31 -8.61
C THR A 125 -2.73 -5.86 -8.56
N VAL A 126 -2.10 -6.05 -9.72
CA VAL A 126 -0.73 -6.57 -9.80
C VAL A 126 0.28 -5.60 -9.17
N ASP A 127 0.11 -4.30 -9.41
CA ASP A 127 0.98 -3.26 -8.84
C ASP A 127 0.85 -3.20 -7.31
N ALA A 128 -0.37 -3.26 -6.76
CA ALA A 128 -0.61 -3.24 -5.32
C ALA A 128 0.10 -4.40 -4.60
N VAL A 129 0.03 -5.61 -5.18
CA VAL A 129 0.73 -6.78 -4.65
C VAL A 129 2.25 -6.56 -4.65
N LYS A 130 2.81 -6.03 -5.74
CA LYS A 130 4.26 -5.76 -5.84
C LYS A 130 4.71 -4.71 -4.82
N VAL A 131 3.95 -3.63 -4.69
CA VAL A 131 4.23 -2.55 -3.73
C VAL A 131 4.24 -3.07 -2.30
N ALA A 132 3.20 -3.83 -1.89
CA ALA A 132 3.12 -4.40 -0.55
C ALA A 132 4.33 -5.30 -0.23
N LYS A 133 4.73 -6.16 -1.19
CA LYS A 133 5.87 -7.06 -1.04
C LYS A 133 7.19 -6.31 -0.85
N VAL A 134 7.47 -5.34 -1.72
CA VAL A 134 8.72 -4.55 -1.65
C VAL A 134 8.77 -3.70 -0.38
N ASN A 135 7.65 -3.09 0.02
CA ASN A 135 7.59 -2.29 1.23
C ASN A 135 7.77 -3.14 2.49
N ASN A 136 7.26 -4.37 2.52
CA ASN A 136 7.56 -5.29 3.61
C ASN A 136 9.04 -5.67 3.67
N LEU A 137 9.69 -5.96 2.54
CA LEU A 137 11.13 -6.27 2.51
C LEU A 137 11.95 -5.12 3.08
N TYR A 138 11.66 -3.88 2.68
CA TYR A 138 12.28 -2.69 3.26
C TYR A 138 12.04 -2.59 4.77
N VAL A 139 10.79 -2.72 5.22
CA VAL A 139 10.45 -2.59 6.64
C VAL A 139 11.10 -3.70 7.48
N ARG A 140 11.29 -4.90 6.93
CA ARG A 140 12.02 -5.98 7.61
C ARG A 140 13.49 -5.67 7.73
N ASP A 141 14.12 -5.24 6.64
CA ASP A 141 15.54 -4.90 6.64
C ASP A 141 15.82 -3.72 7.59
N TYR A 142 14.94 -2.72 7.58
CA TYR A 142 14.97 -1.61 8.52
C TYR A 142 14.80 -2.06 9.98
N ARG A 143 13.97 -3.08 10.25
CA ARG A 143 13.79 -3.64 11.60
C ARG A 143 15.01 -4.46 12.04
N LYS A 144 15.57 -5.29 11.16
CA LYS A 144 16.77 -6.10 11.43
C LYS A 144 18.04 -5.25 11.59
N SER A 145 18.10 -4.11 10.91
CA SER A 145 19.22 -3.18 11.01
C SER A 145 19.24 -2.36 12.30
N LYS A 146 18.19 -2.45 13.14
CA LYS A 146 18.16 -1.79 14.45
C LYS A 146 18.79 -2.71 15.48
N ALA A 147 20.03 -2.40 15.87
CA ALA A 147 20.59 -2.90 17.11
C ALA A 147 19.71 -2.42 18.28
N LEU A 148 19.19 -3.36 19.06
CA LEU A 148 18.40 -3.02 20.24
C LEU A 148 19.39 -2.66 21.35
N LEU A 149 19.43 -1.38 21.68
CA LEU A 149 20.34 -0.82 22.68
C LEU A 149 19.55 -0.67 23.98
N GLU A 150 19.75 -1.60 24.91
CA GLU A 150 19.12 -1.55 26.22
C GLU A 150 20.11 -0.97 27.23
N PHE A 151 19.68 0.05 27.97
CA PHE A 151 20.44 0.60 29.10
C PHE A 151 19.76 0.20 30.39
N ALA A 152 20.48 -0.48 31.28
CA ALA A 152 20.02 -0.80 32.61
C ALA A 152 20.98 -0.20 33.66
N PRO A 153 20.47 0.33 34.79
CA PRO A 153 21.32 0.76 35.88
C PRO A 153 22.03 -0.45 36.49
N TYR A 154 23.34 -0.33 36.70
CA TYR A 154 24.17 -1.36 37.32
C TYR A 154 24.69 -0.86 38.68
N ILE A 155 24.39 -1.61 39.74
CA ILE A 155 24.90 -1.37 41.09
C ILE A 155 25.66 -2.63 41.50
N GLY A 156 26.99 -2.53 41.55
CA GLY A 156 27.86 -3.61 41.98
C GLY A 156 28.36 -3.42 43.42
N GLN A 157 28.84 -4.49 44.03
CA GLN A 157 29.61 -4.43 45.27
C GLN A 157 30.78 -5.41 45.16
N PHE A 158 32.01 -4.92 45.31
CA PHE A 158 33.18 -5.79 45.41
C PHE A 158 34.11 -5.32 46.53
N ASN A 159 34.83 -6.25 47.14
CA ASN A 159 35.72 -6.00 48.26
C ASN A 159 37.16 -5.92 47.75
N ALA A 160 37.79 -4.75 47.88
CA ALA A 160 39.18 -4.53 47.51
C ALA A 160 39.93 -4.04 48.76
N GLY A 161 40.79 -4.90 49.31
CA GLY A 161 41.67 -4.51 50.42
C GLY A 161 40.93 -4.00 51.67
N ASN A 162 39.94 -4.75 52.15
CA ASN A 162 39.18 -4.44 53.37
C ASN A 162 38.31 -3.16 53.28
N GLN A 163 38.10 -2.63 52.08
CA GLN A 163 37.14 -1.56 51.80
C GLN A 163 36.04 -2.06 50.85
N ILE A 164 34.78 -1.80 51.22
CA ILE A 164 33.61 -2.09 50.39
C ILE A 164 33.43 -0.91 49.43
N VAL A 165 33.66 -1.15 48.13
CA VAL A 165 33.44 -0.15 47.08
C VAL A 165 32.15 -0.49 46.34
N ARG A 166 31.29 0.52 46.13
CA ARG A 166 30.00 0.41 45.43
C ARG A 166 30.06 1.20 44.12
N PRO A 167 30.52 0.62 43.01
CA PRO A 167 30.41 1.27 41.71
C PRO A 167 28.93 1.37 41.31
N VAL A 168 28.50 2.57 40.96
CA VAL A 168 27.22 2.85 40.31
C VAL A 168 27.52 3.20 38.86
N GLY A 169 26.88 2.52 37.93
CA GLY A 169 27.08 2.74 36.50
C GLY A 169 25.86 2.36 35.68
N MET A 170 26.05 2.32 34.37
CA MET A 170 25.07 1.80 33.42
C MET A 170 25.64 0.58 32.73
N SER A 171 24.87 -0.49 32.62
CA SER A 171 25.14 -1.56 31.67
C SER A 171 24.45 -1.22 30.35
N MET A 172 25.15 -1.50 29.26
CA MET A 172 24.62 -1.40 27.90
C MET A 172 24.57 -2.82 27.35
N CYS A 173 23.38 -3.29 26.99
CA CYS A 173 23.22 -4.51 26.21
C CYS A 173 22.96 -4.12 24.75
N ILE A 174 23.74 -4.70 23.84
CA ILE A 174 23.54 -4.54 22.40
C ILE A 174 23.09 -5.90 21.89
N SER A 175 21.85 -5.99 21.42
CA SER A 175 21.33 -7.18 20.76
C SER A 175 21.26 -6.93 19.25
N PHE A 176 21.90 -7.81 18.49
CA PHE A 176 21.93 -7.81 17.02
C PHE A 176 20.90 -8.77 16.44
#